data_AF-A0A109V592-F1
#
_entry.id   AF-A0A109V592-F1
#
_cell.length_a   1.000
_cell.length_b   1.000
_cell.length_c   1.000
_cell.angle_alpha   90.00
_cell.angle_beta   90.00
_cell.angle_gamma   90.00
#
_symmetry.space_group_name_H-M   'P 1'
#
loop_
_entity.id
_entity.type
_entity.pdbx_description
1 polymer ?
#
loop_
_entity_poly.entity_id
_entity_poly.type
_entity_poly.pdbx_seq_one_letter_code
_entity_poly.pdbx_strand_id
1 'polypeptide(L)'
;MDWETLERVMVKAPYHVDYIVPKDSMPSPEKACLEPSIGKYRGQLRNWRATLSDSSCLHVLEFKNIYVVHRDRANLNDSVVKHIALDEPRMIVLTFWLPLLELARVLFRVMWRKRMRARGSRCY
;
A
#
# COMPACT_ATOMS: atom_id res chain seq x y z
N MET A 1 -17.29 -6.77 7.38
CA MET A 1 -15.89 -6.90 7.81
C MET A 1 -15.28 -5.50 7.77
N ASP A 2 -14.27 -5.19 8.58
CA ASP A 2 -13.59 -3.90 8.55
C ASP A 2 -12.08 -4.07 8.32
N TRP A 3 -11.40 -2.95 8.01
CA TRP A 3 -9.96 -2.97 7.72
C TRP A 3 -9.14 -3.35 8.95
N GLU A 4 -9.53 -2.95 10.15
CA GLU A 4 -8.83 -3.30 11.39
C GLU A 4 -8.84 -4.81 11.65
N THR A 5 -9.97 -5.48 11.40
CA THR A 5 -10.07 -6.94 11.49
C THR A 5 -9.24 -7.62 10.41
N LEU A 6 -9.25 -7.08 9.19
CA LEU A 6 -8.41 -7.62 8.11
C LEU A 6 -6.92 -7.47 8.45
N GLU A 7 -6.48 -6.32 8.96
CA GLU A 7 -5.09 -6.08 9.39
C GLU A 7 -4.65 -7.10 10.45
N ARG A 8 -5.48 -7.35 11.47
CA ARG A 8 -5.20 -8.37 12.50
C ARG A 8 -5.02 -9.78 11.95
N VAL A 9 -5.80 -10.13 10.92
CA VAL A 9 -5.65 -11.42 10.22
C VAL A 9 -4.37 -11.42 9.38
N MET A 10 -4.11 -10.34 8.65
CA MET A 10 -2.98 -10.25 7.72
C MET A 10 -1.63 -10.26 8.43
N VAL A 11 -1.50 -9.75 9.66
CA VAL A 11 -0.28 -9.88 10.49
C VAL A 11 0.14 -11.34 10.70
N LYS A 12 -0.77 -12.30 10.59
CA LYS A 12 -0.48 -13.74 10.70
C LYS A 12 -0.40 -14.44 9.34
N ALA A 13 -0.77 -13.76 8.26
CA ALA A 13 -0.77 -14.32 6.92
C ALA A 13 0.65 -14.41 6.34
N PRO A 14 0.94 -15.41 5.49
CA PRO A 14 2.19 -15.47 4.73
C PRO A 14 2.37 -14.24 3.83
N TYR A 15 3.63 -13.87 3.61
CA TYR A 15 4.01 -12.79 2.71
C TYR A 15 3.72 -13.16 1.24
N HIS A 16 3.31 -12.17 0.45
CA HIS A 16 3.10 -12.25 -1.00
C HIS A 16 2.04 -13.27 -1.45
N VAL A 17 1.11 -13.60 -0.55
CA VAL A 17 -0.06 -14.42 -0.89
C VAL A 17 -1.26 -13.50 -1.08
N ASP A 18 -1.90 -13.63 -2.25
CA ASP A 18 -3.06 -12.86 -2.66
C ASP A 18 -4.35 -13.44 -2.03
N TYR A 19 -5.09 -12.58 -1.33
CA TYR A 19 -6.42 -12.87 -0.80
C TYR A 19 -7.45 -12.01 -1.51
N ILE A 20 -8.54 -12.63 -1.98
CA ILE A 20 -9.61 -11.92 -2.67
C ILE A 20 -10.70 -11.54 -1.66
N VAL A 21 -11.02 -10.26 -1.61
CA VAL A 21 -12.07 -9.71 -0.74
C VAL A 21 -13.11 -8.98 -1.60
N PRO A 22 -14.39 -9.37 -1.56
CA PRO A 22 -15.44 -8.66 -2.28
C PRO A 22 -15.58 -7.22 -1.80
N LYS A 23 -15.71 -6.26 -2.71
CA LYS A 23 -15.86 -4.84 -2.33
C LYS A 23 -17.06 -4.58 -1.44
N ASP A 24 -18.17 -5.26 -1.70
CA ASP A 24 -19.42 -5.07 -0.96
C ASP A 24 -19.31 -5.48 0.52
N SER A 25 -18.27 -6.24 0.87
CA SER A 25 -18.02 -6.71 2.24
C SER A 25 -17.15 -5.78 3.09
N MET A 26 -16.56 -4.74 2.47
CA MET A 26 -15.57 -3.86 3.08
C MET A 26 -15.85 -2.39 2.79
N PRO A 27 -15.61 -1.48 3.75
CA PRO A 27 -15.66 -0.05 3.46
C PRO A 27 -14.53 0.34 2.48
N SER A 28 -14.67 1.47 1.81
CA SER A 28 -13.62 1.97 0.91
C SER A 28 -12.29 2.20 1.67
N PRO A 29 -11.12 1.79 1.12
CA PRO A 29 -9.81 1.94 1.74
C PRO A 29 -9.51 3.36 2.26
N GLU A 30 -9.89 4.37 1.49
CA GLU A 30 -9.70 5.78 1.83
C GLU A 30 -10.37 6.18 3.16
N LYS A 31 -11.54 5.62 3.45
CA LYS A 31 -12.28 5.89 4.71
C LYS A 31 -11.60 5.28 5.93
N ALA A 32 -10.78 4.27 5.73
CA ALA A 32 -9.96 3.64 6.78
C ALA A 32 -8.52 4.16 6.79
N CYS A 33 -8.28 5.30 6.14
CA CYS A 33 -6.99 5.98 6.15
C CYS A 33 -5.83 5.16 5.53
N LEU A 34 -6.14 4.18 4.67
CA LEU A 34 -5.11 3.55 3.86
C LEU A 34 -4.50 4.58 2.91
N GLU A 35 -3.18 4.53 2.78
CA GLU A 35 -2.42 5.44 1.95
C GLU A 35 -2.38 4.95 0.50
N PRO A 36 -2.65 5.81 -0.49
CA PRO A 36 -2.49 5.40 -1.87
C PRO A 36 -1.02 5.16 -2.17
N SER A 37 -0.80 4.27 -3.13
CA SER A 37 0.54 3.89 -3.55
C SER A 37 0.58 3.67 -5.05
N ILE A 38 1.80 3.60 -5.58
CA ILE A 38 2.07 3.25 -6.97
C ILE A 38 2.71 1.86 -6.94
N GLY A 39 2.27 1.00 -7.84
CA GLY A 39 2.77 -0.36 -7.97
C GLY A 39 2.61 -0.86 -9.38
N LYS A 40 3.14 -2.05 -9.66
CA LYS A 40 3.03 -2.69 -10.97
C LYS A 40 1.57 -2.80 -11.41
N TYR A 41 1.25 -2.27 -12.58
CA TYR A 41 -0.08 -2.37 -13.15
C TYR A 41 -0.39 -3.82 -13.57
N ARG A 42 -1.54 -4.31 -13.12
CA ARG A 42 -2.11 -5.65 -13.35
C ARG A 42 -3.62 -5.54 -13.67
N GLY A 43 -4.11 -4.37 -14.08
CA GLY A 43 -5.53 -4.11 -14.30
C GLY A 43 -6.29 -3.53 -13.10
N GLN A 44 -5.59 -3.24 -12.00
CA GLN A 44 -6.16 -2.58 -10.83
C GLN A 44 -6.40 -1.09 -11.10
N LEU A 45 -7.47 -0.55 -10.52
CA LEU A 45 -7.83 0.87 -10.56
C LEU A 45 -6.90 1.70 -9.68
N ARG A 46 -6.56 1.19 -8.48
CA ARG A 46 -5.71 1.87 -7.48
C ARG A 46 -4.95 0.86 -6.64
N ASN A 47 -3.87 1.33 -6.03
CA ASN A 47 -3.16 0.60 -4.97
C ASN A 47 -3.28 1.40 -3.67
N TRP A 48 -3.52 0.67 -2.59
CA TRP A 48 -3.58 1.22 -1.24
C TRP A 48 -2.64 0.44 -0.35
N ARG A 49 -2.05 1.10 0.65
CA ARG A 49 -1.12 0.52 1.59
C ARG A 49 -1.39 0.99 3.01
N ALA A 50 -1.19 0.11 3.97
CA ALA A 50 -1.11 0.44 5.39
C ALA A 50 0.09 -0.25 6.01
N THR A 51 0.71 0.39 6.99
CA THR A 51 1.76 -0.23 7.81
C THR A 51 1.08 -0.98 8.95
N LEU A 52 1.32 -2.28 9.01
CA LEU A 52 0.79 -3.16 10.04
C LEU A 52 1.55 -2.96 11.36
N SER A 53 0.99 -3.48 12.46
CA SER A 53 1.55 -3.33 13.81
C SER A 53 2.95 -3.93 13.99
N ASP A 54 3.34 -4.87 13.14
CA ASP A 54 4.66 -5.49 13.10
C ASP A 54 5.62 -4.82 12.11
N SER A 55 5.29 -3.62 11.62
CA SER A 55 6.03 -2.87 10.59
C SER A 55 6.06 -3.53 9.20
N SER A 56 5.31 -4.61 8.99
CA SER A 56 5.05 -5.13 7.65
C SER A 56 4.00 -4.29 6.93
N CYS A 57 3.68 -4.61 5.67
CA CYS A 57 2.78 -3.79 4.86
C CYS A 57 1.57 -4.59 4.42
N LEU A 58 0.39 -4.05 4.68
CA LEU A 58 -0.83 -4.44 3.99
C LEU A 58 -0.86 -3.74 2.64
N HIS A 59 -0.87 -4.48 1.54
CA HIS A 59 -1.04 -3.93 0.19
C HIS A 59 -2.38 -4.41 -0.37
N VAL A 60 -3.20 -3.44 -0.79
CA VAL A 60 -4.54 -3.66 -1.34
C VAL A 60 -4.56 -3.15 -2.78
N LEU A 61 -4.80 -4.05 -3.72
CA LEU A 61 -5.09 -3.77 -5.11
C LEU A 61 -6.61 -3.61 -5.27
N GLU A 62 -7.04 -2.47 -5.76
CA GLU A 62 -8.45 -2.20 -5.99
C GLU A 62 -8.84 -2.51 -7.43
N PHE A 63 -9.68 -3.51 -7.65
CA PHE A 63 -10.29 -3.79 -8.96
C PHE A 63 -11.74 -3.28 -8.98
N LYS A 64 -12.47 -3.53 -10.08
CA LYS A 64 -13.84 -3.03 -10.23
C LYS A 64 -14.77 -3.52 -9.11
N ASN A 65 -14.77 -4.82 -8.82
CA ASN A 65 -15.71 -5.48 -7.89
C ASN A 65 -15.03 -6.17 -6.69
N ILE A 66 -13.71 -6.27 -6.70
CA ILE A 66 -12.93 -6.96 -5.67
C ILE A 66 -11.76 -6.11 -5.21
N TYR A 67 -11.30 -6.40 -4.00
CA TYR A 67 -9.96 -6.08 -3.52
C TYR A 67 -9.12 -7.35 -3.59
N VAL A 68 -7.87 -7.23 -4.05
CA VAL A 68 -6.86 -8.26 -3.82
C VAL A 68 -5.92 -7.71 -2.76
N VAL A 69 -5.77 -8.45 -1.68
CA VAL A 69 -5.05 -8.02 -0.49
C VAL A 69 -3.93 -9.00 -0.23
N HIS A 70 -2.73 -8.50 -0.02
CA HIS A 70 -1.58 -9.32 0.33
C HIS A 70 -0.70 -8.58 1.34
N ARG A 71 0.19 -9.32 1.98
CA ARG A 71 1.15 -8.77 2.92
C ARG A 71 2.54 -8.72 2.30
N ASP A 72 3.14 -7.54 2.29
CA ASP A 72 4.53 -7.31 1.94
C ASP A 72 5.37 -7.18 3.22
N ARG A 73 6.67 -7.47 3.14
CA ARG A 73 7.59 -7.34 4.28
C ARG A 73 7.91 -5.89 4.61
N ALA A 74 7.84 -4.99 3.62
CA ALA A 74 8.08 -3.58 3.81
C ALA A 74 7.09 -2.70 3.05
N ASN A 75 6.73 -1.56 3.65
CA ASN A 75 5.85 -0.59 3.03
C ASN A 75 6.63 0.34 2.11
N LEU A 76 6.29 0.31 0.81
CA LEU A 76 6.83 1.24 -0.18
C LEU A 76 6.63 2.71 0.22
N ASN A 77 5.54 3.05 0.90
CA ASN A 77 5.26 4.42 1.33
C ASN A 77 6.18 4.90 2.47
N ASP A 78 6.83 3.98 3.18
CA ASP A 78 7.78 4.28 4.25
C ASP A 78 9.23 4.27 3.75
N SER A 79 9.62 3.24 2.98
CA SER A 79 10.92 3.19 2.30
C SER A 79 10.89 2.34 1.03
N VAL A 80 11.29 2.96 -0.08
CA VAL A 80 11.56 2.31 -1.37
C VAL A 80 12.73 1.35 -1.26
N VAL A 81 13.80 1.75 -0.56
CA VAL A 81 15.00 0.92 -0.39
C VAL A 81 14.65 -0.39 0.33
N LYS A 82 13.95 -0.30 1.46
CA LYS A 82 13.55 -1.48 2.24
C LYS A 82 12.61 -2.39 1.44
N HIS A 83 11.67 -1.82 0.71
CA HIS A 83 10.73 -2.57 -0.13
C HIS A 83 11.44 -3.33 -1.26
N ILE A 84 12.33 -2.68 -2.01
CA ILE A 84 13.08 -3.36 -3.08
C ILE A 84 13.96 -4.47 -2.51
N ALA A 85 14.63 -4.24 -1.38
CA ALA A 85 15.52 -5.23 -0.78
C ALA A 85 14.77 -6.50 -0.30
N LEU A 86 13.55 -6.34 0.23
CA LEU A 86 12.83 -7.44 0.90
C LEU A 86 11.74 -8.08 0.04
N ASP A 87 11.07 -7.30 -0.81
CA ASP A 87 9.85 -7.71 -1.53
C ASP A 87 10.09 -7.83 -3.05
N GLU A 88 10.97 -7.01 -3.63
CA GLU A 88 11.25 -7.01 -5.07
C GLU A 88 12.76 -7.03 -5.40
N PRO A 89 13.54 -8.06 -4.97
CA PRO A 89 15.00 -8.07 -5.13
C PRO A 89 15.46 -8.04 -6.59
N ARG A 90 14.60 -8.42 -7.54
CA ARG A 90 14.87 -8.31 -8.98
C ARG A 90 15.04 -6.86 -9.45
N MET A 91 14.51 -5.90 -8.70
CA MET A 91 14.60 -4.47 -8.99
C MET A 91 15.91 -3.84 -8.47
N ILE A 92 16.88 -4.64 -8.02
CA ILE A 92 18.21 -4.17 -7.60
C ILE A 92 18.95 -3.40 -8.69
N VAL A 93 18.60 -3.59 -9.97
CA VAL A 93 19.09 -2.77 -11.09
C VAL A 93 18.78 -1.28 -10.92
N LEU A 94 17.75 -0.93 -10.14
CA LEU A 94 17.40 0.45 -9.81
C LEU A 94 18.22 1.04 -8.66
N THR A 95 19.22 0.32 -8.12
CA THR A 95 20.01 0.78 -6.96
C THR A 95 20.59 2.17 -7.16
N PHE A 96 21.08 2.47 -8.37
CA PHE A 96 21.60 3.80 -8.74
C PHE A 96 20.56 4.92 -8.58
N TRP A 97 19.29 4.62 -8.83
CA TRP A 97 18.18 5.58 -8.78
C TRP A 97 17.48 5.65 -7.41
N LEU A 98 17.86 4.80 -6.43
CA LEU A 98 17.18 4.74 -5.14
C LEU A 98 17.06 6.08 -4.41
N PRO A 99 18.10 6.94 -4.32
CA PRO A 99 17.97 8.23 -3.64
C PRO A 99 16.92 9.13 -4.32
N LEU A 100 16.87 9.11 -5.65
CA LEU A 100 15.89 9.87 -6.42
C LEU A 100 14.48 9.31 -6.23
N LEU A 101 14.32 7.99 -6.22
CA LEU A 101 13.03 7.33 -5.99
C LEU A 101 12.50 7.58 -4.57
N GLU A 102 13.38 7.56 -3.56
CA GLU A 102 13.03 7.92 -2.18
C GLU A 102 12.58 9.38 -2.08
N LEU A 103 13.31 10.31 -2.71
CA LEU A 103 12.91 11.72 -2.76
C LEU A 103 11.56 11.89 -3.47
N ALA A 104 11.37 11.25 -4.62
CA ALA A 104 10.13 11.28 -5.37
C ALA A 104 8.95 10.75 -4.55
N ARG A 105 9.15 9.66 -3.79
CA ARG A 105 8.15 9.13 -2.85
C ARG A 105 7.76 10.16 -1.80
N VAL A 106 8.74 10.81 -1.16
CA VAL A 106 8.47 11.83 -0.13
C VAL A 106 7.70 13.00 -0.72
N LEU A 107 8.13 13.53 -1.86
CA LEU A 107 7.45 14.63 -2.55
C LEU A 107 6.01 14.26 -2.93
N PHE A 108 5.82 13.06 -3.50
CA PHE A 108 4.50 12.53 -3.82
C PHE A 108 3.61 12.43 -2.58
N ARG A 109 4.12 11.90 -1.47
CA ARG A 109 3.39 11.78 -0.19
C ARG A 109 2.99 13.16 0.34
N VAL A 110 3.88 14.15 0.31
CA VAL A 110 3.58 15.53 0.75
C VAL A 110 2.52 16.17 -0.14
N MET A 111 2.66 16.09 -1.46
CA MET A 111 1.70 16.63 -2.42
C MET A 111 0.32 15.98 -2.25
N TRP A 112 0.28 14.66 -2.09
CA TRP A 112 -0.95 13.91 -1.88
C TRP A 112 -1.66 14.34 -0.59
N ARG A 113 -0.94 14.39 0.54
CA ARG A 113 -1.51 14.83 1.82
C ARG A 113 -2.09 16.24 1.74
N LYS A 114 -1.38 17.18 1.10
CA LYS A 114 -1.90 18.54 0.85
C LYS A 114 -3.20 18.51 0.04
N ARG A 115 -3.25 17.71 -1.02
CA ARG A 115 -4.45 17.56 -1.86
C ARG A 115 -5.63 16.95 -1.10
N MET A 116 -5.38 15.95 -0.24
CA MET A 116 -6.43 15.30 0.55
C MET A 116 -6.98 16.21 1.65
N ARG A 117 -6.10 16.98 2.32
CA ARG A 117 -6.50 18.03 3.26
C ARG A 117 -7.42 19.06 2.61
N ALA A 118 -7.04 19.54 1.42
CA ALA A 118 -7.85 20.51 0.67
C ALA A 118 -9.23 19.95 0.27
N ARG A 119 -9.39 18.63 0.24
CA ARG A 119 -10.67 17.94 -0.03
C ARG A 119 -11.45 17.58 1.25
N GLY A 120 -10.96 17.99 2.44
CA GLY A 120 -11.60 17.68 3.72
C GLY A 120 -11.49 16.22 4.14
N SER A 121 -10.47 15.49 3.66
CA SER A 121 -10.27 14.10 4.07
C SER A 121 -9.95 14.01 5.56
N ARG A 122 -10.69 13.15 6.29
CA ARG A 122 -10.51 12.95 7.74
C ARG A 122 -9.17 12.30 8.12
N CYS A 123 -8.50 11.69 7.14
CA CYS A 123 -7.32 10.86 7.35
C CYS A 123 -5.98 11.58 7.14
N TYR A 124 -5.99 12.81 6.60
CA TYR A 124 -4.78 13.49 6.13
C TYR A 124 -4.64 14.90 6.65
#